data_AF-A0A929EDI5-F1
#
_entry.id   AF-A0A929EDI5-F1
#
_cell.length_a   1.000
_cell.length_b   1.000
_cell.length_c   1.000
_cell.angle_alpha   90.00
_cell.angle_beta   90.00
_cell.angle_gamma   90.00
#
_symmetry.space_group_name_H-M   'P 1'
#
loop_
_entity.id
_entity.type
_entity.pdbx_description
1 polymer ?
#
loop_
_entity_poly.entity_id
_entity_poly.type
_entity_poly.pdbx_seq_one_letter_code
_entity_poly.pdbx_strand_id
1 'polypeptide(L)'
;LDIFPSTITTWGAWQKTHPETMIISAASLGQDADQINDPYSSYYLSPIPGISGADINDNRLPSKTLVVGLFADNHARAFPFEQVKTEGIINDQIATTPIVLLYDSTLQSSVAYRSALKDKFLRFEKTNQIGLIRDRETGSLWEIRTGKAIQGPLSGTVLTRINAPLVFWFAWANHYPNTEVYNH
;
A
#
# COMPACT_ATOMS: atom_id res chain seq x y z
N LEU A 1 -18.32 5.96 10.75
CA LEU A 1 -17.57 4.69 10.79
C LEU A 1 -16.13 5.08 10.52
N ASP A 2 -15.24 4.93 11.49
CA ASP A 2 -13.87 5.40 11.35
C ASP A 2 -13.05 4.33 10.62
N ILE A 3 -12.32 4.74 9.58
CA ILE A 3 -11.47 3.85 8.78
C ILE A 3 -10.06 3.91 9.36
N PHE A 4 -9.58 2.79 9.89
CA PHE A 4 -8.19 2.65 10.32
C PHE A 4 -7.34 2.10 9.17
N PRO A 5 -6.15 2.68 8.89
CA PRO A 5 -5.29 2.18 7.84
C PRO A 5 -4.72 0.81 8.23
N SER A 6 -4.72 -0.13 7.28
CA SER A 6 -4.13 -1.46 7.43
C SER A 6 -2.91 -1.65 6.51
N THR A 7 -2.11 -2.68 6.78
CA THR A 7 -0.97 -3.08 5.94
C THR A 7 -1.19 -4.51 5.48
N ILE A 8 -1.12 -4.76 4.17
CA ILE A 8 -1.12 -6.11 3.59
C ILE A 8 0.33 -6.51 3.28
N THR A 9 0.73 -7.70 3.73
CA THR A 9 2.09 -8.24 3.58
C THR A 9 2.04 -9.76 3.41
N THR A 10 3.17 -10.38 3.07
CA THR A 10 3.30 -11.85 3.05
C THR A 10 3.59 -12.39 4.45
N TRP A 11 3.19 -13.64 4.71
CA TRP A 11 3.52 -14.30 5.98
C TRP A 11 5.02 -14.33 6.27
N GLY A 12 5.83 -14.69 5.27
CA GLY A 12 7.29 -14.75 5.43
C GLY A 12 7.94 -13.39 5.72
N ALA A 13 7.37 -12.29 5.20
CA ALA A 13 7.85 -10.95 5.52
C ALA A 13 7.45 -10.53 6.94
N TRP A 14 6.20 -10.80 7.34
CA TRP A 14 5.70 -10.53 8.69
C TRP A 14 6.49 -11.28 9.76
N GLN A 15 6.72 -12.59 9.58
CA GLN A 15 7.44 -13.42 10.55
C GLN A 15 8.88 -12.94 10.79
N LYS A 16 9.53 -12.38 9.76
CA LYS A 16 10.87 -11.78 9.92
C LYS A 16 10.87 -10.54 10.82
N THR A 17 9.79 -9.75 10.80
CA THR A 17 9.71 -8.53 11.59
C THR A 17 9.05 -8.72 12.95
N HIS A 18 8.16 -9.71 13.09
CA HIS A 18 7.38 -10.01 14.31
C HIS A 18 7.46 -11.51 14.64
N PRO A 19 8.67 -12.04 14.95
CA PRO A 19 8.91 -13.47 15.16
C PRO A 19 8.15 -14.08 16.34
N GLU A 20 7.65 -13.25 17.25
CA GLU A 20 6.82 -13.62 18.39
C GLU A 20 5.35 -13.89 18.02
N THR A 21 4.93 -13.56 16.79
CA THR A 21 3.55 -13.78 16.35
C THR A 21 3.22 -15.27 16.36
N MET A 22 2.18 -15.65 17.08
CA MET A 22 1.65 -17.01 17.07
C MET A 22 0.49 -17.12 16.06
N ILE A 23 0.48 -18.22 15.30
CA ILE A 23 -0.64 -18.64 14.45
C ILE A 23 -1.22 -19.95 14.96
N ILE A 24 -2.48 -20.23 14.63
CA ILE A 24 -3.07 -21.55 14.88
C ILE A 24 -2.36 -22.57 13.99
N SER A 25 -1.80 -23.63 14.59
CA SER A 25 -1.11 -24.66 13.82
C SER A 25 -2.10 -25.60 13.14
N ALA A 26 -1.80 -26.03 11.90
CA ALA A 26 -2.55 -27.06 11.21
C ALA A 26 -2.75 -28.32 12.07
N ALA A 27 -1.68 -28.71 12.79
CA ALA A 27 -1.69 -29.87 13.69
C ALA A 27 -2.72 -29.74 14.82
N SER A 28 -2.95 -28.54 15.35
CA SER A 28 -4.00 -28.31 16.37
C SER A 28 -5.42 -28.51 15.83
N LEU A 29 -5.58 -28.44 14.52
CA LEU A 29 -6.84 -28.70 13.80
C LEU A 29 -6.89 -30.13 13.22
N GLY A 30 -5.92 -30.99 13.54
CA GLY A 30 -5.80 -32.33 12.99
C GLY A 30 -5.42 -32.38 11.50
N GLN A 31 -4.84 -31.30 10.97
CA GLN A 31 -4.39 -31.19 9.58
C GLN A 31 -2.86 -31.21 9.47
N ASP A 32 -2.37 -31.72 8.35
CA ASP A 32 -0.96 -31.64 7.98
C ASP A 32 -0.67 -30.26 7.36
N ALA A 33 0.28 -29.51 7.94
CA ALA A 33 0.64 -28.17 7.49
C ALA A 33 1.17 -28.16 6.05
N ASP A 34 1.83 -29.24 5.63
CA ASP A 34 2.37 -29.38 4.27
C ASP A 34 1.28 -29.73 3.24
N GLN A 35 0.07 -30.04 3.71
CA GLN A 35 -1.08 -30.38 2.86
C GLN A 35 -2.17 -29.31 2.85
N ILE A 36 -1.96 -28.16 3.53
CA ILE A 36 -2.86 -27.02 3.39
C ILE A 36 -2.59 -26.36 2.03
N ASN A 37 -3.29 -26.86 1.02
CA ASN A 37 -3.41 -26.17 -0.26
C ASN A 37 -4.29 -24.94 -0.09
N ASP A 38 -3.85 -23.81 -0.63
CA ASP A 38 -4.68 -22.62 -0.75
C ASP A 38 -5.92 -22.97 -1.60
N PRO A 39 -7.13 -23.06 -1.00
CA PRO A 39 -8.33 -23.46 -1.72
C PRO A 39 -8.74 -22.41 -2.76
N TYR A 40 -8.15 -21.21 -2.71
CA TYR A 40 -8.37 -20.11 -3.65
C TYR A 40 -7.22 -19.92 -4.65
N SER A 41 -6.23 -20.82 -4.68
CA SER A 41 -5.09 -20.77 -5.63
C SER A 41 -5.55 -20.61 -7.09
N SER A 42 -6.54 -21.40 -7.53
CA SER A 42 -7.13 -21.32 -8.87
C SER A 42 -7.87 -19.99 -9.11
N TYR A 43 -8.44 -19.39 -8.07
CA TYR A 43 -9.05 -18.07 -8.13
C TYR A 43 -8.00 -16.98 -8.34
N TYR A 44 -6.85 -17.02 -7.66
CA TYR A 44 -5.79 -16.02 -7.88
C TYR A 44 -5.17 -16.11 -9.29
N LEU A 45 -5.10 -17.31 -9.87
CA LEU A 45 -4.52 -17.55 -11.20
C LEU A 45 -5.48 -17.30 -12.36
N SER A 46 -6.79 -17.44 -12.15
CA SER A 46 -7.79 -17.17 -13.18
C SER A 46 -7.79 -15.67 -13.54
N PRO A 47 -7.95 -15.24 -14.80
CA PRO A 47 -8.14 -13.83 -15.12
C PRO A 47 -9.55 -13.32 -14.75
N ILE A 48 -10.49 -14.23 -14.47
CA ILE A 48 -11.91 -13.91 -14.25
C ILE A 48 -12.14 -13.57 -12.77
N PRO A 49 -12.84 -12.47 -12.42
CA PRO A 49 -13.14 -12.07 -11.04
C PRO A 49 -13.94 -13.08 -10.20
N GLY A 50 -14.41 -14.19 -10.78
CA GLY A 50 -15.11 -15.27 -10.08
C GLY A 50 -16.49 -14.90 -9.50
N ILE A 51 -16.93 -13.66 -9.67
CA ILE A 51 -18.26 -13.17 -9.25
C ILE A 51 -19.12 -13.06 -10.51
N SER A 52 -20.20 -13.84 -10.58
CA SER A 52 -21.20 -13.73 -11.65
C SER A 52 -21.84 -12.33 -11.60
N GLY A 53 -21.75 -11.57 -12.69
CA GLY A 53 -22.26 -10.19 -12.78
C GLY A 53 -21.21 -9.09 -12.54
N ALA A 54 -19.94 -9.44 -12.25
CA ALA A 54 -18.82 -8.51 -12.22
C ALA A 54 -18.17 -8.38 -13.61
N ASP A 55 -18.97 -8.23 -14.67
CA ASP A 55 -18.52 -7.82 -16.01
C ASP A 55 -18.08 -6.35 -15.95
N ILE A 56 -16.98 -6.11 -15.27
CA ILE A 56 -16.35 -4.81 -15.22
C ILE A 56 -15.44 -4.75 -16.44
N ASN A 57 -16.03 -4.35 -17.57
CA ASN A 57 -15.33 -3.98 -18.79
C ASN A 57 -14.63 -2.63 -18.61
N ASP A 58 -13.72 -2.55 -17.64
CA ASP A 58 -12.83 -1.41 -17.49
C ASP A 58 -11.46 -1.74 -18.09
N ASN A 59 -11.24 -1.25 -19.31
CA ASN A 59 -10.06 -1.56 -20.11
C ASN A 59 -8.83 -0.72 -19.76
N ARG A 60 -8.89 0.13 -18.71
CA ARG A 60 -7.74 0.95 -18.30
C ARG A 60 -6.60 0.11 -17.71
N LEU A 61 -6.94 -1.01 -17.05
CA LEU A 61 -6.00 -1.99 -16.53
C LEU A 61 -6.60 -3.41 -16.64
N PRO A 62 -5.78 -4.47 -16.74
CA PRO A 62 -6.27 -5.84 -16.59
C PRO A 62 -7.04 -6.01 -15.27
N SER A 63 -8.17 -6.74 -15.30
CA SER A 63 -9.09 -6.86 -14.16
C SER A 63 -8.42 -7.30 -12.85
N LYS A 64 -7.42 -8.20 -12.92
CA LYS A 64 -6.67 -8.69 -11.74
C LYS A 64 -5.32 -8.01 -11.51
N THR A 65 -5.08 -6.86 -12.12
CA THR A 65 -3.95 -6.02 -11.71
C THR A 65 -4.14 -5.62 -10.25
N LEU A 66 -3.14 -5.86 -9.40
CA LEU A 66 -3.14 -5.33 -8.04
C LEU A 66 -2.84 -3.83 -8.10
N VAL A 67 -3.68 -3.05 -7.42
CA VAL A 67 -3.52 -1.61 -7.28
C VAL A 67 -3.54 -1.21 -5.80
N VAL A 68 -2.73 -0.22 -5.45
CA VAL A 68 -2.90 0.53 -4.22
C VAL A 68 -3.93 1.62 -4.50
N GLY A 69 -5.09 1.53 -3.87
CA GLY A 69 -6.14 2.53 -4.01
C GLY A 69 -5.98 3.64 -2.98
N LEU A 70 -5.98 4.90 -3.39
CA LEU A 70 -6.02 6.06 -2.49
C LEU A 70 -7.28 6.88 -2.76
N PHE A 71 -7.87 7.40 -1.68
CA PHE A 71 -9.02 8.29 -1.74
C PHE A 71 -8.77 9.52 -0.85
N ALA A 72 -8.76 10.70 -1.46
CA ALA A 72 -8.55 11.97 -0.77
C ALA A 72 -9.33 13.09 -1.48
N ASP A 73 -9.85 14.05 -0.71
CA ASP A 73 -10.64 15.18 -1.24
C ASP A 73 -11.74 14.77 -2.23
N ASN A 74 -12.43 13.67 -1.95
CA ASN A 74 -13.48 13.09 -2.82
C ASN A 74 -13.01 12.61 -4.21
N HIS A 75 -11.70 12.42 -4.39
CA HIS A 75 -11.09 11.89 -5.59
C HIS A 75 -10.39 10.56 -5.29
N ALA A 76 -10.61 9.59 -6.17
CA ALA A 76 -9.97 8.28 -6.12
C ALA A 76 -8.81 8.24 -7.11
N ARG A 77 -7.70 7.65 -6.70
CA ARG A 77 -6.57 7.33 -7.59
C ARG A 77 -6.07 5.92 -7.32
N ALA A 78 -5.79 5.18 -8.38
CA ALA A 78 -5.26 3.83 -8.34
C ALA A 78 -3.81 3.82 -8.81
N PHE A 79 -2.94 3.19 -8.02
CA PHE A 79 -1.52 3.04 -8.33
C PHE A 79 -1.22 1.56 -8.59
N PRO A 80 -0.91 1.15 -9.83
CA PRO A 80 -0.47 -0.22 -10.12
C PRO A 80 0.66 -0.66 -9.19
N PHE A 81 0.47 -1.75 -8.45
CA PHE A 81 1.40 -2.12 -7.37
C PHE A 81 2.82 -2.41 -7.86
N GLU A 82 2.97 -2.93 -9.09
CA GLU A 82 4.29 -3.12 -9.69
C GLU A 82 5.00 -1.80 -9.97
N GLN A 83 4.30 -0.73 -10.38
CA GLN A 83 4.90 0.60 -10.51
C GLN A 83 5.31 1.15 -9.14
N VAL A 84 4.48 0.96 -8.11
CA VAL A 84 4.81 1.33 -6.72
C VAL A 84 6.09 0.64 -6.25
N LYS A 85 6.28 -0.65 -6.57
CA LYS A 85 7.51 -1.39 -6.28
C LYS A 85 8.72 -0.82 -7.02
N THR A 86 8.59 -0.58 -8.32
CA THR A 86 9.68 -0.08 -9.18
C THR A 86 10.15 1.30 -8.74
N GLU A 87 9.23 2.23 -8.52
CA GLU A 87 9.56 3.60 -8.14
C GLU A 87 9.99 3.69 -6.67
N GLY A 88 9.34 2.91 -5.80
CA GLY A 88 9.64 2.83 -4.37
C GLY A 88 9.21 4.04 -3.54
N ILE A 89 9.25 5.24 -4.12
CA ILE A 89 8.71 6.49 -3.55
C ILE A 89 8.00 7.23 -4.67
N ILE A 90 6.70 7.44 -4.51
CA ILE A 90 5.87 8.23 -5.40
C ILE A 90 5.41 9.47 -4.63
N ASN A 91 5.89 10.64 -5.05
CA ASN A 91 5.37 11.92 -4.57
C ASN A 91 4.30 12.37 -5.56
N ASP A 92 3.06 12.45 -5.13
CA ASP A 92 1.93 12.75 -6.00
C ASP A 92 0.93 13.68 -5.29
N GLN A 93 -0.10 14.08 -6.00
CA GLN A 93 -1.17 14.92 -5.50
C GLN A 93 -2.52 14.40 -5.99
N ILE A 94 -3.41 14.11 -5.06
CA ILE A 94 -4.79 13.71 -5.36
C ILE A 94 -5.67 14.94 -5.11
N ALA A 95 -6.20 15.51 -6.20
CA ALA A 95 -6.85 16.83 -6.20
C ALA A 95 -5.97 17.90 -5.55
N THR A 96 -6.27 18.32 -4.31
CA THR A 96 -5.50 19.30 -3.55
C THR A 96 -4.65 18.70 -2.43
N THR A 97 -4.78 17.40 -2.18
CA THR A 97 -4.07 16.73 -1.09
C THR A 97 -2.74 16.15 -1.61
N PRO A 98 -1.59 16.69 -1.19
CA PRO A 98 -0.30 16.10 -1.50
C PRO A 98 -0.11 14.81 -0.69
N ILE A 99 0.38 13.79 -1.38
CA ILE A 99 0.61 12.48 -0.80
C ILE A 99 2.03 12.01 -1.09
N VAL A 100 2.50 11.11 -0.25
CA VAL A 100 3.65 10.26 -0.56
C VAL A 100 3.22 8.81 -0.40
N LEU A 101 3.41 8.01 -1.44
CA LEU A 101 3.22 6.56 -1.44
C LEU A 101 4.59 5.89 -1.44
N LEU A 102 4.81 5.02 -0.45
CA LEU A 102 6.09 4.42 -0.15
C LEU A 102 5.99 2.90 -0.24
N TYR A 103 6.97 2.26 -0.86
CA TYR A 103 7.14 0.82 -0.84
C TYR A 103 8.14 0.41 0.25
N ASP A 104 7.73 -0.50 1.12
CA ASP A 104 8.61 -1.18 2.05
C ASP A 104 9.04 -2.52 1.44
N SER A 105 10.28 -2.59 0.97
CA SER A 105 10.85 -3.80 0.38
C SER A 105 11.07 -4.94 1.38
N THR A 106 11.17 -4.64 2.67
CA THR A 106 11.31 -5.64 3.73
C THR A 106 9.98 -6.32 4.00
N LEU A 107 8.91 -5.52 4.06
CA LEU A 107 7.54 -6.01 4.25
C LEU A 107 6.84 -6.39 2.94
N GLN A 108 7.43 -6.13 1.78
CA GLN A 108 6.78 -6.24 0.46
C GLN A 108 5.39 -5.59 0.45
N SER A 109 5.28 -4.43 1.08
CA SER A 109 4.01 -3.74 1.31
C SER A 109 4.13 -2.27 0.92
N SER A 110 3.02 -1.55 0.89
CA SER A 110 3.02 -0.12 0.67
C SER A 110 2.34 0.63 1.82
N VAL A 111 2.72 1.89 1.98
CA VAL A 111 2.13 2.80 2.95
C VAL A 111 2.04 4.20 2.34
N ALA A 112 0.92 4.89 2.58
CA ALA A 112 0.70 6.23 2.09
C ALA A 112 0.50 7.23 3.25
N TYR A 113 1.00 8.44 3.06
CA TYR A 113 0.83 9.54 4.00
C TYR A 113 0.41 10.82 3.28
N ARG A 114 -0.30 11.69 3.98
CA ARG A 114 -0.42 13.11 3.59
C ARG A 114 0.95 13.73 3.78
N SER A 115 1.54 14.26 2.71
CA SER A 115 2.84 14.90 2.72
C SER A 115 2.75 16.42 2.91
N ALA A 116 1.75 16.87 3.68
CA ALA A 116 1.59 18.27 4.08
C ALA A 116 1.69 18.42 5.59
N LEU A 117 2.52 19.37 6.04
CA LEU A 117 2.62 19.80 7.43
C LEU A 117 2.32 21.30 7.52
N LYS A 118 1.15 21.64 8.07
CA LYS A 118 0.64 23.02 8.11
C LYS A 118 0.67 23.63 6.69
N ASP A 119 1.56 24.58 6.45
CA ASP A 119 1.69 25.32 5.18
C ASP A 119 2.85 24.83 4.29
N LYS A 120 3.46 23.68 4.62
CA LYS A 120 4.57 23.10 3.85
C LYS A 120 4.18 21.77 3.24
N PHE A 121 4.38 21.65 1.93
CA PHE A 121 4.37 20.37 1.24
C PHE A 121 5.77 19.79 1.25
N LEU A 122 5.87 18.51 1.57
CA LEU A 122 7.11 17.77 1.63
C LEU A 122 7.20 16.84 0.42
N ARG A 123 8.37 16.81 -0.22
CA ARG A 123 8.72 15.79 -1.20
C ARG A 123 9.83 14.93 -0.65
N PHE A 124 9.67 13.63 -0.82
CA PHE A 124 10.58 12.65 -0.26
C PHE A 124 11.47 12.04 -1.32
N GLU A 125 12.67 11.67 -0.91
CA GLU A 125 13.63 10.94 -1.71
C GLU A 125 14.25 9.78 -0.94
N LYS A 126 14.76 8.80 -1.71
CA LYS A 126 15.39 7.61 -1.16
C LYS A 126 16.68 7.99 -0.45
N THR A 127 16.96 7.29 0.64
CA THR A 127 18.28 7.30 1.26
C THR A 127 19.00 5.99 0.98
N ASN A 128 20.27 5.92 1.36
CA ASN A 128 21.03 4.66 1.32
C ASN A 128 20.65 3.69 2.45
N GLN A 129 19.78 4.11 3.37
CA GLN A 129 19.34 3.31 4.52
C GLN A 129 17.93 2.78 4.26
N ILE A 130 17.78 1.45 4.28
CA ILE A 130 16.49 0.79 4.11
C ILE A 130 15.54 1.24 5.22
N GLY A 131 14.30 1.56 4.85
CA GLY A 131 13.29 2.02 5.80
C GLY A 131 13.38 3.51 6.15
N LEU A 132 14.38 4.23 5.62
CA LEU A 132 14.53 5.68 5.85
C LEU A 132 14.44 6.47 4.55
N ILE A 133 13.65 7.53 4.58
CA ILE A 133 13.50 8.52 3.50
C ILE A 133 13.86 9.90 4.01
N ARG A 134 14.19 10.81 3.09
CA ARG A 134 14.55 12.19 3.41
C ARG A 134 13.55 13.14 2.76
N ASP A 135 13.06 14.15 3.49
CA ASP A 135 12.31 15.24 2.86
C ASP A 135 13.28 16.28 2.27
N ARG A 136 12.97 16.78 1.07
CA ARG A 136 13.82 17.71 0.33
C ARG A 136 13.82 19.12 0.91
N GLU A 137 12.74 19.50 1.57
CA GLU A 137 12.49 20.87 2.03
C GLU A 137 13.25 21.21 3.31
N THR A 138 13.49 20.24 4.20
CA THR A 138 14.19 20.43 5.48
C THR A 138 15.38 19.49 5.66
N GLY A 139 15.48 18.43 4.86
CA GLY A 139 16.51 17.41 4.99
C GLY A 139 16.32 16.48 6.18
N SER A 140 15.13 16.44 6.80
CA SER A 140 14.85 15.54 7.92
C SER A 140 14.76 14.10 7.42
N LEU A 141 15.15 13.14 8.27
CA LEU A 141 15.04 11.71 8.01
C LEU A 141 13.78 11.14 8.66
N TRP A 142 13.06 10.32 7.91
CA TRP A 142 11.77 9.76 8.29
C TRP A 142 11.79 8.25 8.16
N GLU A 143 11.21 7.57 9.14
CA GLU A 143 11.00 6.13 9.10
C GLU A 143 9.68 5.82 8.35
N ILE A 144 9.76 4.97 7.33
CA ILE A 144 8.66 4.78 6.37
C ILE A 144 7.41 4.14 6.98
N ARG A 145 7.54 3.21 7.94
CA ARG A 145 6.41 2.43 8.46
C ARG A 145 5.54 3.22 9.41
N THR A 146 6.16 4.12 10.16
CA THR A 146 5.55 4.97 11.17
C THR A 146 5.24 6.37 10.63
N GLY A 147 5.93 6.80 9.58
CA GLY A 147 5.84 8.17 9.07
C GLY A 147 6.40 9.19 10.06
N LYS A 148 7.28 8.76 10.96
CA LYS A 148 7.87 9.62 11.99
C LYS A 148 9.23 10.16 11.54
N ALA A 149 9.43 11.46 11.69
CA ALA A 149 10.74 12.08 11.57
C ALA A 149 11.60 11.67 12.77
N ILE A 150 12.73 11.01 12.51
CA ILE A 150 13.65 10.51 13.53
C ILE A 150 14.89 11.40 13.71
N GLN A 151 15.20 12.23 12.71
CA GLN A 151 16.35 13.12 12.73
C GLN A 151 16.10 14.36 11.88
N GLY A 152 16.72 15.48 12.24
CA GLY A 152 16.64 16.75 11.50
C GLY A 152 15.61 17.73 12.07
N PRO A 153 15.38 18.86 11.38
CA PRO A 153 14.52 19.95 11.87
C PRO A 153 13.09 19.55 12.24
N LEU A 154 12.55 18.49 11.64
CA LEU A 154 11.19 18.01 11.89
C LEU A 154 11.14 16.82 12.86
N SER A 155 12.24 16.44 13.51
CA SER A 155 12.32 15.29 14.41
C SER A 155 11.20 15.28 15.45
N GLY A 156 10.59 14.12 15.66
CA GLY A 156 9.43 13.92 16.53
C GLY A 156 8.08 14.10 15.83
N THR A 157 8.03 14.75 14.67
CA THR A 157 6.80 14.91 13.87
C THR A 157 6.36 13.57 13.26
N VAL A 158 5.05 13.35 13.16
CA VAL A 158 4.45 12.17 12.55
C VAL A 158 3.51 12.60 11.42
N LEU A 159 3.68 12.02 10.23
CA LEU A 159 2.77 12.26 9.10
C LEU A 159 1.41 11.60 9.33
N THR A 160 0.36 12.20 8.76
CA THR A 160 -0.97 11.59 8.80
C THR A 160 -1.05 10.47 7.77
N ARG A 161 -1.27 9.23 8.22
CA ARG A 161 -1.41 8.06 7.35
C ARG A 161 -2.72 8.11 6.57
N ILE A 162 -2.66 7.74 5.29
CA ILE A 162 -3.83 7.60 4.41
C ILE A 162 -4.15 6.11 4.28
N ASN A 163 -5.44 5.78 4.26
CA ASN A 163 -5.86 4.42 3.95
C ASN A 163 -5.46 4.06 2.51
N ALA A 164 -4.70 2.98 2.35
CA ALA A 164 -4.08 2.59 1.10
C ALA A 164 -4.23 1.08 0.85
N PRO A 165 -5.47 0.57 0.67
CA PRO A 165 -5.71 -0.84 0.46
C PRO A 165 -5.04 -1.35 -0.83
N LEU A 166 -4.47 -2.55 -0.74
CA LEU A 166 -4.00 -3.31 -1.90
C LEU A 166 -5.12 -4.25 -2.35
N VAL A 167 -5.71 -3.97 -3.51
CA VAL A 167 -6.88 -4.70 -4.03
C VAL A 167 -6.73 -4.96 -5.53
N PHE A 168 -7.52 -5.88 -6.06
CA PHE A 168 -7.61 -6.07 -7.51
C PHE A 168 -8.33 -4.89 -8.18
N TRP A 169 -7.88 -4.54 -9.38
CA TRP A 169 -8.40 -3.45 -10.19
C TRP A 169 -9.91 -3.54 -10.39
N PHE A 170 -10.44 -4.73 -10.71
CA PHE A 170 -11.88 -4.91 -10.89
C PHE A 170 -12.67 -4.44 -9.65
N ALA A 171 -12.19 -4.77 -8.44
CA ALA A 171 -12.88 -4.39 -7.21
C ALA A 171 -12.80 -2.88 -6.97
N TRP A 172 -11.63 -2.28 -7.20
CA TRP A 172 -11.43 -0.85 -7.06
C TRP A 172 -12.23 -0.03 -8.07
N ALA A 173 -12.15 -0.38 -9.36
CA ALA A 173 -12.83 0.32 -10.44
C ALA A 173 -14.37 0.19 -10.34
N ASN A 174 -14.89 -0.93 -9.81
CA ASN A 174 -16.32 -1.03 -9.50
C ASN A 174 -16.76 0.01 -8.46
N HIS A 175 -15.95 0.15 -7.42
CA HIS A 175 -16.28 0.97 -6.27
C HIS A 175 -16.04 2.46 -6.55
N TYR A 176 -15.00 2.78 -7.32
CA TYR A 176 -14.65 4.13 -7.77
C TYR A 176 -14.51 4.20 -9.30
N PRO A 177 -15.63 4.23 -10.06
CA PRO A 177 -15.58 4.23 -11.53
C PRO A 177 -14.80 5.39 -12.13
N ASN A 178 -14.84 6.56 -11.47
CA ASN A 178 -14.13 7.77 -11.90
C ASN A 178 -12.68 7.86 -11.38
N THR A 179 -12.15 6.78 -10.79
CA THR A 179 -10.76 6.75 -10.31
C THR A 179 -9.79 7.11 -11.42
N GLU A 180 -8.80 7.93 -11.12
CA GLU A 180 -7.66 8.13 -12.01
C GLU A 180 -6.70 6.95 -11.87
N VAL A 181 -6.02 6.58 -12.96
CA VAL A 181 -4.94 5.58 -12.92
C VAL A 181 -3.64 6.35 -12.99
N TYR A 182 -2.78 6.14 -12.00
CA TYR A 182 -1.44 6.71 -11.99
C TYR A 182 -0.65 6.18 -13.18
N ASN A 183 -0.11 7.10 -13.97
CA ASN A 183 0.80 6.84 -15.07
C ASN A 183 1.95 7.83 -14.93
N HIS A 184 3.19 7.32 -15.00
CA HIS A 184 4.41 8.13 -15.01
C HIS A 184 4.55 8.88 -16.34
#